data_AF-A7GK84-F1
#
_entry.id   AF-A7GK84-F1
#
_cell.length_a   1.000
_cell.length_b   1.000
_cell.length_c   1.000
_cell.angle_alpha   90.00
_cell.angle_beta   90.00
_cell.angle_gamma   90.00
#
_symmetry.space_group_name_H-M   'P 1'
#
loop_
_entity.id
_entity.type
_entity.pdbx_description
1 polymer ?
#
loop_
_entity_poly.entity_id
_entity_poly.type
_entity_poly.pdbx_seq_one_letter_code
_entity_poly.pdbx_strand_id
1 'polypeptide(L)'
;MKLQEDKILERFIDELKKPVKNSYQLYNDYVLLCSSNNREIRIKMKELEIQNQKRFLKYLEPDMISIETCSYNQSDYAKPHSYIYDSECCENIDIYNFQMSKTCITKELYQLYDKGYQNDYPSDSPVVDVNWYEAMMFSYWIGCRLPLEVEWEYVANVGLEDIPFENDIMLDYAWYSMNSNNYLESVGKKLPNKFGIYDMQGLVWEWCLDSIELDKNPYLIQRYIPYRVCRGGSFYSFLEVLSPTYRYGEKEVYSSRDLGFRVVKSDVVI
;
A
#
# COMPACT_ATOMS: atom_id res chain seq x y z
N MET A 1 7.52 -3.50 23.02
CA MET A 1 7.82 -2.41 22.07
C MET A 1 9.01 -2.74 21.18
N LYS A 2 10.28 -2.64 21.63
CA LYS A 2 11.45 -3.03 20.80
C LYS A 2 11.33 -4.43 20.14
N LEU A 3 10.91 -5.43 20.92
CA LEU A 3 10.82 -6.83 20.51
C LEU A 3 9.89 -7.15 19.32
N GLN A 4 9.01 -6.23 18.90
CA GLN A 4 8.06 -6.45 17.78
C GLN A 4 8.46 -5.68 16.52
N GLU A 5 9.05 -4.50 16.63
CA GLU A 5 9.76 -3.84 15.52
C GLU A 5 10.92 -4.71 15.04
N ASP A 6 11.63 -5.34 15.98
CA ASP A 6 12.68 -6.35 15.71
C ASP A 6 12.12 -7.52 14.88
N LYS A 7 10.86 -7.95 15.09
CA LYS A 7 10.25 -9.07 14.35
C LYS A 7 9.85 -8.73 12.92
N ILE A 8 9.45 -7.49 12.62
CA ILE A 8 9.19 -7.06 11.23
C ILE A 8 10.51 -6.91 10.51
N LEU A 9 11.53 -6.33 11.16
CA LEU A 9 12.86 -6.21 10.60
C LEU A 9 13.49 -7.59 10.39
N GLU A 10 13.31 -8.53 11.32
CA GLU A 10 13.73 -9.93 11.18
C GLU A 10 12.96 -10.63 10.08
N ARG A 11 11.61 -10.53 10.03
CA ARG A 11 10.80 -11.06 8.91
C ARG A 11 11.19 -10.42 7.59
N PHE A 12 11.49 -9.12 7.58
CA PHE A 12 11.94 -8.38 6.41
C PHE A 12 13.33 -8.85 5.98
N ILE A 13 14.28 -8.97 6.90
CA ILE A 13 15.62 -9.52 6.63
C ILE A 13 15.49 -10.98 6.17
N ASP A 14 14.56 -11.76 6.71
CA ASP A 14 14.30 -13.14 6.31
C ASP A 14 13.62 -13.24 4.94
N GLU A 15 12.70 -12.35 4.62
CA GLU A 15 12.16 -12.19 3.26
C GLU A 15 13.25 -11.69 2.29
N LEU A 16 14.09 -10.75 2.72
CA LEU A 16 15.20 -10.24 1.93
C LEU A 16 16.28 -11.32 1.68
N LYS A 17 16.49 -12.24 2.62
CA LYS A 17 17.42 -13.37 2.45
C LYS A 17 17.00 -14.31 1.30
N LYS A 18 15.76 -14.22 0.80
CA LYS A 18 15.32 -14.94 -0.41
C LYS A 18 15.81 -14.15 -1.62
N PRO A 19 16.81 -14.63 -2.39
CA PRO A 19 17.40 -13.84 -3.47
C PRO A 19 16.40 -13.69 -4.62
N VAL A 20 15.84 -12.48 -4.79
CA VAL A 20 15.15 -12.09 -6.02
C VAL A 20 16.16 -11.36 -6.90
N LYS A 21 16.44 -11.96 -8.06
CA LYS A 21 17.46 -11.46 -8.99
C LYS A 21 17.08 -10.06 -9.47
N ASN A 22 17.94 -9.08 -9.21
CA ASN A 22 17.88 -7.68 -9.66
C ASN A 22 16.93 -6.71 -8.93
N SER A 23 16.38 -7.06 -7.76
CA SER A 23 15.52 -6.13 -6.99
C SER A 23 16.24 -5.50 -5.80
N TYR A 24 17.04 -6.27 -5.07
CA TYR A 24 17.87 -5.74 -3.99
C TYR A 24 19.02 -6.70 -3.65
N GLN A 25 20.01 -6.19 -2.92
CA GLN A 25 21.13 -6.95 -2.36
C GLN A 25 21.33 -6.57 -0.90
N LEU A 26 21.49 -7.57 -0.05
CA LEU A 26 21.81 -7.41 1.37
C LEU A 26 23.32 -7.37 1.58
N TYR A 27 23.77 -6.38 2.33
CA TYR A 27 25.12 -6.30 2.89
C TYR A 27 25.05 -6.20 4.41
N ASN A 28 26.16 -6.49 5.08
CA ASN A 28 26.22 -6.50 6.55
C ASN A 28 25.72 -5.21 7.21
N ASP A 29 25.93 -4.05 6.57
CA ASP A 29 25.60 -2.74 7.14
C ASP A 29 24.54 -1.95 6.33
N TYR A 30 24.15 -2.42 5.14
CA TYR A 30 23.22 -1.70 4.27
C TYR A 30 22.43 -2.61 3.33
N VAL A 31 21.25 -2.14 2.93
CA VAL A 31 20.46 -2.70 1.81
C VAL A 31 20.74 -1.88 0.57
N LEU A 32 21.03 -2.55 -0.54
CA LEU A 32 21.07 -1.96 -1.88
C LEU A 32 19.78 -2.32 -2.59
N LEU A 33 18.89 -1.37 -2.81
CA LEU A 33 17.73 -1.58 -3.68
C LEU A 33 18.12 -1.23 -5.11
N CYS A 34 17.81 -2.12 -6.04
CA CYS A 34 17.71 -1.79 -7.46
C CYS A 34 16.27 -1.35 -7.71
N SER A 35 16.05 -0.04 -7.75
CA SER A 35 14.78 0.58 -8.10
C SER A 35 14.26 0.04 -9.43
N SER A 36 12.95 0.04 -9.61
CA SER A 36 12.26 -0.23 -10.89
C SER A 36 12.91 0.46 -12.11
N ASN A 37 13.56 1.60 -11.89
CA ASN A 37 14.26 2.41 -12.89
C ASN A 37 15.78 2.17 -12.98
N ASN A 38 16.29 1.01 -12.53
CA ASN A 38 17.73 0.66 -12.47
C ASN A 38 18.58 1.62 -11.61
N ARG A 39 17.97 2.25 -10.61
CA ARG A 39 18.69 3.15 -9.68
C ARG A 39 19.07 2.39 -8.42
N GLU A 40 20.27 2.65 -7.92
CA GLU A 40 20.78 2.05 -6.70
C GLU A 40 20.46 2.93 -5.49
N ILE A 41 19.60 2.47 -4.59
CA ILE A 41 19.32 3.13 -3.31
C ILE A 41 20.06 2.38 -2.21
N ARG A 42 20.98 3.05 -1.53
CA ARG A 42 21.76 2.48 -0.43
C ARG A 42 21.23 2.96 0.91
N ILE A 43 20.86 2.01 1.77
CA ILE A 43 20.20 2.33 3.03
C ILE A 43 20.95 1.63 4.15
N LYS A 44 21.61 2.41 4.99
CA LYS A 44 22.35 1.88 6.15
C LYS A 44 21.38 1.50 7.27
N MET A 45 21.43 0.25 7.69
CA MET A 45 20.47 -0.31 8.66
C MET A 45 20.54 0.39 10.03
N LYS A 46 21.75 0.68 10.52
CA LYS A 46 21.93 1.39 11.82
C LYS A 46 21.45 2.84 11.83
N GLU A 47 21.39 3.50 10.66
CA GLU A 47 20.93 4.89 10.54
C GLU A 47 19.40 4.98 10.36
N LEU A 48 18.76 3.89 9.94
CA LEU A 48 17.31 3.80 9.77
C LEU A 48 16.58 4.02 11.10
N GLU A 49 16.93 3.25 12.13
CA GLU A 49 16.23 3.26 13.43
C GLU A 49 16.42 4.56 14.22
N ILE A 50 17.57 5.23 14.09
CA ILE A 50 17.86 6.44 14.88
C ILE A 50 17.12 7.66 14.31
N GLN A 51 16.86 7.66 12.99
CA GLN A 51 16.33 8.82 12.29
C GLN A 51 14.87 8.67 11.88
N ASN A 52 14.31 7.46 11.84
CA ASN A 52 12.94 7.22 11.41
C ASN A 52 11.93 8.06 12.22
N GLN A 53 12.03 8.10 13.55
CA GLN A 53 11.13 8.85 14.42
C GLN A 53 11.26 10.35 14.16
N LYS A 54 12.48 10.86 13.93
CA LYS A 54 12.70 12.27 13.60
C LYS A 54 12.09 12.63 12.25
N ARG A 55 12.18 11.74 11.26
CA ARG A 55 11.57 11.93 9.94
C ARG A 55 10.04 11.87 10.04
N PHE A 56 9.49 10.87 10.74
CA PHE A 56 8.07 10.73 10.99
C PHE A 56 7.46 12.00 11.60
N LEU A 57 7.98 12.42 12.76
CA LEU A 57 7.48 13.59 13.49
C LEU A 57 7.59 14.88 12.66
N LYS A 58 8.57 14.97 11.77
CA LYS A 58 8.79 16.16 10.96
C LYS A 58 7.92 16.21 9.71
N TYR A 59 7.73 15.07 9.04
CA TYR A 59 7.22 15.05 7.67
C TYR A 59 5.86 14.37 7.51
N LEU A 60 5.39 13.58 8.47
CA LEU A 60 4.21 12.76 8.27
C LEU A 60 3.23 12.76 9.45
N GLU A 61 3.69 12.90 10.69
CA GLU A 61 2.83 12.87 11.89
C GLU A 61 1.59 13.79 11.81
N PRO A 62 1.67 15.04 11.32
CA PRO A 62 0.50 15.91 11.19
C PRO A 62 -0.59 15.39 10.24
N ASP A 63 -0.21 14.50 9.31
CA ASP A 63 -1.08 13.92 8.29
C ASP A 63 -1.49 12.47 8.62
N MET A 64 -1.24 12.01 9.85
CA MET A 64 -1.67 10.69 10.32
C MET A 64 -3.02 10.76 11.03
N ILE A 65 -3.96 9.92 10.61
CA ILE A 65 -5.30 9.81 11.18
C ILE A 65 -5.38 8.57 12.06
N SER A 66 -5.75 8.74 13.33
CA SER A 66 -5.92 7.63 14.28
C SER A 66 -7.18 6.84 13.99
N ILE A 67 -7.03 5.53 13.97
CA ILE A 67 -8.08 4.53 13.81
C ILE A 67 -8.12 3.70 15.10
N GLU A 68 -9.28 3.71 15.75
CA GLU A 68 -9.49 3.00 17.02
C GLU A 68 -9.64 1.49 16.81
N THR A 69 -9.37 0.74 17.88
CA THR A 69 -9.55 -0.72 17.87
C THR A 69 -10.99 -1.09 17.54
N CYS A 70 -11.18 -2.03 16.62
CA CYS A 70 -12.49 -2.55 16.24
C CYS A 70 -12.42 -4.03 15.85
N SER A 71 -13.58 -4.68 15.82
CA SER A 71 -13.73 -5.98 15.17
C SER A 71 -14.38 -5.77 13.80
N TYR A 72 -13.81 -6.36 12.76
CA TYR A 72 -14.25 -6.17 11.38
C TYR A 72 -14.42 -7.53 10.68
N ASN A 73 -15.53 -7.68 9.97
CA ASN A 73 -15.76 -8.82 9.09
C ASN A 73 -15.25 -8.45 7.71
N GLN A 74 -14.05 -8.92 7.38
CA GLN A 74 -13.48 -8.67 6.06
C GLN A 74 -14.29 -9.42 5.01
N SER A 75 -14.69 -8.69 3.98
CA SER A 75 -15.55 -9.22 2.93
C SER A 75 -14.91 -10.41 2.21
N ASP A 76 -15.75 -11.38 1.89
CA ASP A 76 -15.45 -12.41 0.91
C ASP A 76 -15.72 -11.87 -0.50
N TYR A 77 -14.88 -12.24 -1.46
CA TYR A 77 -14.73 -11.66 -2.80
C TYR A 77 -16.01 -11.16 -3.48
N ALA A 78 -15.99 -9.94 -4.02
CA ALA A 78 -17.00 -9.50 -5.00
C ALA A 78 -16.65 -10.01 -6.41
N LYS A 79 -17.36 -11.04 -6.90
CA LYS A 79 -17.36 -11.44 -8.32
C LYS A 79 -18.08 -10.37 -9.16
N PRO A 80 -17.52 -10.00 -10.33
CA PRO A 80 -18.25 -10.38 -11.55
C PRO A 80 -17.49 -11.31 -12.51
N HIS A 81 -16.14 -11.37 -12.50
CA HIS A 81 -15.39 -12.09 -13.55
C HIS A 81 -13.98 -12.62 -13.15
N SER A 82 -13.77 -13.15 -11.93
CA SER A 82 -12.48 -13.72 -11.54
C SER A 82 -12.47 -15.26 -11.54
N TYR A 83 -11.48 -15.85 -12.22
CA TYR A 83 -11.08 -17.26 -12.12
C TYR A 83 -10.36 -17.60 -10.80
N ILE A 84 -10.73 -16.94 -9.71
CA ILE A 84 -10.19 -17.19 -8.37
C ILE A 84 -11.39 -17.61 -7.52
N TYR A 85 -11.41 -18.91 -7.19
CA TYR A 85 -12.45 -19.55 -6.40
C TYR A 85 -12.15 -19.40 -4.90
N ASP A 86 -13.24 -19.27 -4.14
CA ASP A 86 -13.45 -19.46 -2.70
C ASP A 86 -12.31 -19.19 -1.71
N SER A 87 -12.60 -18.32 -0.74
CA SER A 87 -12.42 -18.70 0.66
C SER A 87 -13.34 -17.88 1.55
N GLU A 88 -14.20 -18.58 2.29
CA GLU A 88 -15.14 -18.09 3.31
C GLU A 88 -14.70 -16.79 4.00
N CYS A 89 -15.64 -15.83 4.10
CA CYS A 89 -15.55 -14.62 4.93
C CYS A 89 -14.78 -14.92 6.23
N CYS A 90 -13.66 -14.22 6.46
CA CYS A 90 -12.96 -14.33 7.74
C CYS A 90 -13.83 -13.65 8.80
N GLU A 91 -14.62 -14.44 9.53
CA GLU A 91 -15.45 -13.93 10.61
C GLU A 91 -14.59 -13.29 11.72
N ASN A 92 -14.84 -12.01 11.99
CA ASN A 92 -14.35 -11.17 13.10
C ASN A 92 -12.81 -11.11 13.25
N ILE A 93 -12.17 -10.29 12.42
CA ILE A 93 -10.76 -9.91 12.59
C ILE A 93 -10.69 -8.70 13.53
N ASP A 94 -9.94 -8.83 14.63
CA ASP A 94 -9.64 -7.72 15.53
C ASP A 94 -8.55 -6.83 14.91
N ILE A 95 -8.92 -5.59 14.60
CA ILE A 95 -8.02 -4.53 14.15
C ILE A 95 -7.67 -3.71 15.38
N TYR A 96 -6.41 -3.75 15.82
CA TYR A 96 -5.93 -2.90 16.92
C TYR A 96 -5.66 -1.49 16.45
N ASN A 97 -5.63 -0.55 17.41
CA ASN A 97 -5.35 0.85 17.16
C ASN A 97 -4.09 1.08 16.30
N PHE A 98 -4.26 1.88 15.27
CA PHE A 98 -3.19 2.30 14.38
C PHE A 98 -3.48 3.72 13.86
N GLN A 99 -2.53 4.31 13.15
CA GLN A 99 -2.72 5.54 12.43
C GLN A 99 -2.49 5.27 10.94
N MET A 100 -3.29 5.87 10.06
CA MET A 100 -3.13 5.79 8.60
C MET A 100 -2.83 7.17 8.02
N SER A 101 -1.95 7.23 7.02
CA SER A 101 -1.72 8.49 6.31
C SER A 101 -2.99 8.96 5.61
N LYS A 102 -3.28 10.25 5.75
CA LYS A 102 -4.48 10.92 5.21
C LYS A 102 -4.63 10.76 3.70
N THR A 103 -3.51 10.62 3.00
CA THR A 103 -3.44 10.41 1.55
C THR A 103 -2.42 9.30 1.24
N CYS A 104 -2.33 8.90 -0.04
CA CYS A 104 -1.17 8.18 -0.56
C CYS A 104 0.12 8.98 -0.33
N ILE A 105 1.26 8.28 -0.29
CA ILE A 105 2.57 8.93 -0.23
C ILE A 105 2.78 9.75 -1.50
N THR A 106 3.08 11.03 -1.33
CA THR A 106 3.30 11.93 -2.46
C THR A 106 4.70 11.79 -3.04
N LYS A 107 4.86 12.19 -4.30
CA LYS A 107 6.16 12.32 -4.96
C LYS A 107 7.13 13.17 -4.16
N GLU A 108 6.69 14.34 -3.66
CA GLU A 108 7.53 15.24 -2.88
C GLU A 108 8.08 14.58 -1.61
N LEU A 109 7.22 13.87 -0.86
CA LEU A 109 7.64 13.16 0.34
C LEU A 109 8.59 12.00 0.01
N TYR A 110 8.29 11.25 -1.07
CA TYR A 110 9.15 10.16 -1.54
C TYR A 110 10.54 10.67 -1.98
N GLN A 111 10.62 11.87 -2.57
CA GLN A 111 11.89 12.47 -2.99
C GLN A 111 12.84 12.81 -1.83
N LEU A 112 12.33 12.91 -0.60
CA LEU A 112 13.19 13.03 0.58
C LEU A 112 13.99 11.75 0.85
N TYR A 113 13.42 10.60 0.50
CA TYR A 113 14.03 9.28 0.57
C TYR A 113 14.89 8.99 -0.66
N ASP A 114 14.33 9.22 -1.85
CA ASP A 114 14.98 8.98 -3.14
C ASP A 114 14.99 10.27 -3.97
N LYS A 115 16.07 11.05 -3.80
CA LYS A 115 16.27 12.33 -4.47
C LYS A 115 16.35 12.24 -5.99
N GLY A 116 16.60 11.04 -6.52
CA GLY A 116 16.64 10.80 -7.96
C GLY A 116 15.27 10.48 -8.56
N TYR A 117 14.22 10.35 -7.75
CA TYR A 117 12.89 9.98 -8.23
C TYR A 117 12.28 11.15 -9.01
N GLN A 118 11.94 10.91 -10.28
CA GLN A 118 11.39 11.92 -11.17
C GLN A 118 10.37 11.31 -12.14
N ASN A 119 9.31 12.08 -12.38
CA ASN A 119 8.30 11.86 -13.40
C ASN A 119 7.68 13.24 -13.75
N ASP A 120 6.79 13.29 -14.72
CA ASP A 120 6.17 14.54 -15.19
C ASP A 120 4.89 14.94 -14.41
N TYR A 121 4.52 14.18 -13.37
CA TYR A 121 3.34 14.47 -12.55
C TYR A 121 3.60 15.57 -11.50
N PRO A 122 2.54 16.20 -10.96
CA PRO A 122 2.65 17.21 -9.89
C PRO A 122 3.44 16.72 -8.67
N SER A 123 4.03 17.62 -7.90
CA SER A 123 4.81 17.24 -6.71
C SER A 123 3.95 16.59 -5.61
N ASP A 124 2.69 16.99 -5.53
CA ASP A 124 1.68 16.48 -4.61
C ASP A 124 0.83 15.33 -5.22
N SER A 125 1.21 14.79 -6.38
CA SER A 125 0.64 13.54 -6.87
C SER A 125 1.19 12.35 -6.05
N PRO A 126 0.48 11.21 -6.03
CA PRO A 126 1.05 9.99 -5.49
C PRO A 126 2.38 9.62 -6.14
N VAL A 127 3.27 8.99 -5.36
CA VAL A 127 4.40 8.26 -5.91
C VAL A 127 3.87 7.02 -6.63
N VAL A 128 4.34 6.83 -7.87
CA VAL A 128 4.01 5.69 -8.75
C VAL A 128 5.29 5.12 -9.37
N ASP A 129 5.19 4.08 -10.18
CA ASP A 129 6.35 3.38 -10.76
C ASP A 129 7.30 2.85 -9.67
N VAL A 130 6.73 2.46 -8.52
CA VAL A 130 7.46 1.85 -7.39
C VAL A 130 6.97 0.43 -7.17
N ASN A 131 7.93 -0.48 -6.99
CA ASN A 131 7.60 -1.85 -6.64
C ASN A 131 7.34 -2.02 -5.13
N TRP A 132 6.88 -3.20 -4.72
CA TRP A 132 6.51 -3.45 -3.33
C TRP A 132 7.69 -3.29 -2.36
N TYR A 133 8.91 -3.67 -2.78
CA TYR A 133 10.11 -3.51 -1.96
C TYR A 133 10.48 -2.04 -1.74
N GLU A 134 10.33 -1.21 -2.78
CA GLU A 134 10.55 0.24 -2.69
C GLU A 134 9.55 0.91 -1.75
N ALA A 135 8.27 0.53 -1.85
CA ALA A 135 7.20 1.01 -0.98
C ALA A 135 7.43 0.60 0.49
N MET A 136 7.80 -0.66 0.73
CA MET A 136 8.16 -1.18 2.05
C MET A 136 9.37 -0.45 2.65
N MET A 137 10.43 -0.22 1.87
CA MET A 137 11.63 0.42 2.37
C MET A 137 11.46 1.89 2.66
N PHE A 138 10.68 2.60 1.84
CA PHE A 138 10.25 3.95 2.18
C PHE A 138 9.47 3.95 3.51
N SER A 139 8.50 3.04 3.66
CA SER A 139 7.66 2.94 4.86
C SER A 139 8.52 2.76 6.11
N TYR A 140 9.49 1.85 6.06
CA TYR A 140 10.42 1.64 7.16
C TYR A 140 11.34 2.85 7.40
N TRP A 141 11.83 3.48 6.33
CA TRP A 141 12.65 4.70 6.41
C TRP A 141 11.92 5.83 7.12
N ILE A 142 10.63 6.02 6.86
CA ILE A 142 9.82 7.06 7.52
C ILE A 142 9.33 6.65 8.91
N GLY A 143 9.52 5.40 9.35
CA GLY A 143 9.11 4.91 10.69
C GLY A 143 7.68 4.38 10.75
N CYS A 144 7.20 3.86 9.62
CA CYS A 144 5.88 3.30 9.38
C CYS A 144 6.00 1.90 8.74
N ARG A 145 4.87 1.33 8.31
CA ARG A 145 4.77 0.11 7.49
C ARG A 145 3.70 0.30 6.42
N LEU A 146 3.66 -0.61 5.45
CA LEU A 146 2.47 -0.75 4.59
C LEU A 146 1.26 -1.19 5.42
N PRO A 147 0.04 -0.79 5.04
CA PRO A 147 -1.17 -1.29 5.67
C PRO A 147 -1.29 -2.80 5.47
N LEU A 148 -1.86 -3.47 6.47
CA LEU A 148 -2.48 -4.77 6.23
C LEU A 148 -3.69 -4.55 5.32
N GLU A 149 -4.02 -5.55 4.51
CA GLU A 149 -5.18 -5.50 3.63
C GLU A 149 -6.47 -5.25 4.42
N VAL A 150 -6.62 -5.92 5.57
CA VAL A 150 -7.80 -5.76 6.43
C VAL A 150 -7.91 -4.35 7.01
N GLU A 151 -6.78 -3.71 7.35
CA GLU A 151 -6.76 -2.32 7.81
C GLU A 151 -7.16 -1.37 6.69
N TRP A 152 -6.66 -1.63 5.47
CA TRP A 152 -6.99 -0.85 4.29
C TRP A 152 -8.48 -0.96 3.97
N GLU A 153 -9.01 -2.18 3.90
CA GLU A 153 -10.42 -2.42 3.58
C GLU A 153 -11.34 -1.81 4.63
N TYR A 154 -11.04 -2.01 5.92
CA TYR A 154 -11.83 -1.40 7.00
C TYR A 154 -11.93 0.12 6.82
N VAL A 155 -10.80 0.80 6.62
CA VAL A 155 -10.79 2.26 6.44
C VAL A 155 -11.49 2.66 5.15
N ALA A 156 -11.31 1.92 4.05
CA ALA A 156 -11.95 2.21 2.77
C ALA A 156 -13.46 2.02 2.82
N ASN A 157 -13.93 1.01 3.57
CA ASN A 157 -15.33 0.62 3.62
C ASN A 157 -16.12 1.47 4.63
N VAL A 158 -15.51 1.82 5.77
CA VAL A 158 -16.19 2.61 6.79
C VAL A 158 -16.52 4.00 6.28
N GLY A 159 -17.81 4.25 6.17
CA GLY A 159 -18.36 5.47 5.64
C GLY A 159 -18.92 5.40 4.23
N LEU A 160 -18.63 4.32 3.52
CA LEU A 160 -19.15 4.06 2.19
C LEU A 160 -20.19 2.94 2.17
N GLU A 161 -20.52 2.34 3.32
CA GLU A 161 -21.45 1.19 3.38
C GLU A 161 -22.83 1.52 2.83
N ASP A 162 -23.25 2.78 3.01
CA ASP A 162 -24.54 3.30 2.55
C ASP A 162 -24.43 4.11 1.24
N ILE A 163 -23.22 4.23 0.66
CA ILE A 163 -22.98 5.03 -0.54
C ILE A 163 -23.09 4.12 -1.76
N PRO A 164 -24.08 4.33 -2.66
CA PRO A 164 -24.21 3.53 -3.85
C PRO A 164 -22.98 3.69 -4.75
N PHE A 165 -22.46 2.56 -5.22
CA PHE A 165 -21.31 2.50 -6.10
C PHE A 165 -21.71 2.77 -7.55
N GLU A 166 -22.14 3.99 -7.80
CA GLU A 166 -22.67 4.46 -9.08
C GLU A 166 -21.79 5.58 -9.63
N ASN A 167 -21.70 5.70 -10.96
CA ASN A 167 -20.80 6.68 -11.59
C ASN A 167 -21.06 8.10 -11.08
N ASP A 168 -22.32 8.54 -11.07
CA ASP A 168 -22.69 9.92 -10.70
C ASP A 168 -22.29 10.29 -9.26
N ILE A 169 -22.20 9.30 -8.38
CA ILE A 169 -21.79 9.47 -6.97
C ILE A 169 -20.26 9.38 -6.87
N MET A 170 -19.65 8.38 -7.50
CA MET A 170 -18.20 8.15 -7.42
C MET A 170 -17.37 9.24 -8.10
N LEU A 171 -17.99 10.08 -8.94
CA LEU A 171 -17.34 11.30 -9.45
C LEU A 171 -16.85 12.24 -8.34
N ASP A 172 -17.49 12.26 -7.16
CA ASP A 172 -17.11 13.12 -6.04
C ASP A 172 -16.04 12.51 -5.15
N TYR A 173 -15.91 11.17 -5.14
CA TYR A 173 -15.02 10.43 -4.25
C TYR A 173 -13.75 9.91 -4.93
N ALA A 174 -13.79 9.67 -6.24
CA ALA A 174 -12.71 8.95 -6.93
C ALA A 174 -12.21 9.65 -8.19
N TRP A 175 -10.93 9.42 -8.48
CA TRP A 175 -10.35 9.60 -9.81
C TRP A 175 -10.23 8.24 -10.49
N TYR A 176 -10.95 8.05 -11.59
CA TYR A 176 -11.02 6.78 -12.32
C TYR A 176 -11.26 7.02 -13.81
N SER A 177 -11.34 5.96 -14.61
CA SER A 177 -11.38 6.06 -16.09
C SER A 177 -12.43 7.02 -16.65
N MET A 178 -13.54 7.25 -15.93
CA MET A 178 -14.61 8.17 -16.37
C MET A 178 -14.25 9.66 -16.22
N ASN A 179 -13.37 10.03 -15.30
CA ASN A 179 -13.10 11.45 -14.97
C ASN A 179 -11.62 11.84 -14.90
N SER A 180 -10.69 10.89 -14.94
CA SER A 180 -9.26 11.16 -14.83
C SER A 180 -8.63 11.71 -16.12
N ASN A 181 -9.25 11.50 -17.28
CA ASN A 181 -8.66 11.76 -18.59
C ASN A 181 -7.28 11.11 -18.78
N ASN A 182 -7.07 9.92 -18.19
CA ASN A 182 -5.78 9.21 -18.20
C ASN A 182 -4.62 10.02 -17.59
N TYR A 183 -4.93 10.88 -16.62
CA TYR A 183 -3.96 11.70 -15.92
C TYR A 183 -3.94 11.40 -14.42
N LEU A 184 -2.74 11.37 -13.84
CA LEU A 184 -2.56 11.21 -12.41
C LEU A 184 -2.65 12.58 -11.74
N GLU A 185 -3.72 12.78 -10.97
CA GLU A 185 -4.00 14.00 -10.24
C GLU A 185 -3.22 14.10 -8.91
N SER A 186 -3.24 15.28 -8.31
CA SER A 186 -2.77 15.50 -6.94
C SER A 186 -3.65 14.79 -5.91
N VAL A 187 -3.08 14.39 -4.77
CA VAL A 187 -3.85 13.78 -3.67
C VAL A 187 -4.85 14.76 -3.05
N GLY A 188 -5.91 14.23 -2.44
CA GLY A 188 -6.83 14.99 -1.60
C GLY A 188 -7.74 15.97 -2.35
N LYS A 189 -8.00 15.73 -3.64
CA LYS A 189 -8.87 16.59 -4.48
C LYS A 189 -10.32 16.13 -4.58
N LYS A 190 -10.63 14.96 -4.03
CA LYS A 190 -11.97 14.38 -3.93
C LYS A 190 -12.46 14.38 -2.48
N LEU A 191 -13.71 14.00 -2.25
CA LEU A 191 -14.25 13.89 -0.90
C LEU A 191 -13.54 12.76 -0.13
N PRO A 192 -13.19 12.98 1.15
CA PRO A 192 -12.65 11.92 1.99
C PRO A 192 -13.75 10.97 2.48
N ASN A 193 -13.34 9.81 3.01
CA ASN A 193 -14.21 8.93 3.78
C ASN A 193 -14.58 9.53 5.16
N LYS A 194 -15.32 8.80 5.99
CA LYS A 194 -15.75 9.25 7.33
C LYS A 194 -14.60 9.55 8.30
N PHE A 195 -13.40 9.01 8.05
CA PHE A 195 -12.21 9.30 8.85
C PHE A 195 -11.47 10.57 8.40
N GLY A 196 -11.88 11.19 7.29
CA GLY A 196 -11.12 12.29 6.70
C GLY A 196 -9.90 11.81 5.90
N ILE A 197 -9.89 10.54 5.48
CA ILE A 197 -8.85 9.92 4.65
C ILE A 197 -9.30 9.96 3.19
N TYR A 198 -8.42 10.40 2.31
CA TYR A 198 -8.70 10.69 0.92
C TYR A 198 -8.23 9.56 0.00
N ASP A 199 -8.79 9.57 -1.21
CA ASP A 199 -8.32 8.79 -2.36
C ASP A 199 -8.28 7.28 -2.10
N MET A 200 -9.17 6.76 -1.23
CA MET A 200 -9.29 5.32 -0.98
C MET A 200 -9.93 4.57 -2.17
N GLN A 201 -10.61 5.30 -3.05
CA GLN A 201 -11.18 4.78 -4.30
C GLN A 201 -10.54 5.52 -5.48
N GLY A 202 -9.88 4.77 -6.35
CA GLY A 202 -9.21 5.29 -7.53
C GLY A 202 -7.92 6.02 -7.19
N LEU A 203 -7.57 7.01 -8.02
CA LEU A 203 -6.29 7.71 -8.05
C LEU A 203 -5.12 6.76 -8.35
N VAL A 204 -4.72 5.88 -7.44
CA VAL A 204 -3.71 4.84 -7.69
C VAL A 204 -4.07 3.56 -6.95
N TRP A 205 -3.70 2.42 -7.53
CA TRP A 205 -3.62 1.19 -6.76
C TRP A 205 -2.64 1.36 -5.60
N GLU A 206 -2.91 0.69 -4.49
CA GLU A 206 -2.07 0.79 -3.30
C GLU A 206 -1.56 -0.56 -2.82
N TRP A 207 -0.24 -0.69 -2.69
CA TRP A 207 0.39 -1.87 -2.10
C TRP A 207 -0.01 -2.07 -0.63
N CYS A 208 -0.44 -3.28 -0.30
CA CYS A 208 -0.58 -3.78 1.07
C CYS A 208 0.60 -4.70 1.45
N LEU A 209 0.74 -4.98 2.75
CA LEU A 209 1.78 -5.87 3.27
C LEU A 209 1.53 -7.35 2.89
N ASP A 210 0.27 -7.73 2.79
CA ASP A 210 -0.21 -9.11 2.61
C ASP A 210 0.25 -9.74 1.29
N SER A 211 0.55 -11.03 1.36
CA SER A 211 0.77 -11.86 0.17
C SER A 211 -0.54 -12.51 -0.25
N ILE A 212 -0.71 -12.72 -1.55
CA ILE A 212 -1.78 -13.56 -2.08
C ILE A 212 -1.24 -14.97 -2.19
N GLU A 213 -1.77 -15.87 -1.38
CA GLU A 213 -1.63 -17.31 -1.65
C GLU A 213 -2.57 -17.65 -2.80
N LEU A 214 -2.03 -17.70 -4.02
CA LEU A 214 -2.75 -18.32 -5.13
C LEU A 214 -2.96 -19.80 -4.77
N ASP A 215 -4.21 -20.21 -4.86
CA ASP A 215 -4.77 -21.46 -4.41
C ASP A 215 -3.82 -22.67 -4.56
N LYS A 216 -3.83 -23.56 -3.57
CA LYS A 216 -3.02 -24.79 -3.50
C LYS A 216 -3.50 -25.83 -4.51
N ASN A 217 -3.58 -25.47 -5.79
CA ASN A 217 -3.96 -26.41 -6.84
C ASN A 217 -2.85 -27.46 -6.98
N PRO A 218 -3.09 -28.72 -6.57
CA PRO A 218 -2.06 -29.75 -6.54
C PRO A 218 -1.62 -30.22 -7.95
N TYR A 219 -2.32 -29.76 -9.00
CA TYR A 219 -2.02 -30.07 -10.39
C TYR A 219 -1.20 -28.98 -11.10
N LEU A 220 -0.99 -27.82 -10.47
CA LEU A 220 -0.08 -26.80 -10.97
C LEU A 220 1.29 -27.00 -10.34
N ILE A 221 2.35 -26.96 -11.17
CA ILE A 221 3.73 -26.91 -10.66
C ILE A 221 3.80 -25.67 -9.77
N GLN A 222 3.92 -25.89 -8.47
CA GLN A 222 3.89 -24.88 -7.42
C GLN A 222 5.13 -23.99 -7.54
N ARG A 223 5.11 -23.06 -8.48
CA ARG A 223 6.01 -21.93 -8.50
C ARG A 223 5.42 -20.95 -7.49
N TYR A 224 6.06 -20.84 -6.33
CA TYR A 224 5.85 -19.73 -5.42
C TYR A 224 6.10 -18.43 -6.21
N ILE A 225 5.01 -17.76 -6.60
CA ILE A 225 5.06 -16.44 -7.21
C ILE A 225 4.50 -15.51 -6.13
N PRO A 226 5.32 -14.66 -5.48
CA PRO A 226 4.89 -13.88 -4.32
C PRO A 226 4.03 -12.68 -4.72
N TYR A 227 2.80 -12.92 -5.19
CA TYR A 227 1.86 -11.84 -5.43
C TYR A 227 1.58 -11.09 -4.11
N ARG A 228 1.56 -9.77 -4.18
CA ARG A 228 1.22 -8.86 -3.09
C ARG A 228 -0.12 -8.22 -3.38
N VAL A 229 -0.89 -8.00 -2.32
CA VAL A 229 -2.20 -7.38 -2.42
C VAL A 229 -2.07 -5.92 -2.86
N CYS A 230 -2.91 -5.53 -3.82
CA CYS A 230 -3.17 -4.16 -4.24
C CYS A 230 -4.66 -3.84 -4.05
N ARG A 231 -4.97 -2.64 -3.55
CA ARG A 231 -6.36 -2.20 -3.31
C ARG A 231 -6.67 -0.82 -3.92
N GLY A 232 -7.95 -0.48 -3.99
CA GLY A 232 -8.46 0.86 -4.31
C GLY A 232 -8.80 1.16 -5.76
N GLY A 233 -8.17 0.45 -6.71
CA GLY A 233 -8.25 0.84 -8.11
C GLY A 233 -7.42 2.08 -8.41
N SER A 234 -7.38 2.52 -9.66
CA SER A 234 -6.56 3.66 -10.08
C SER A 234 -7.31 4.62 -10.99
N PHE A 235 -6.62 5.68 -11.43
CA PHE A 235 -7.15 6.60 -12.42
C PHE A 235 -7.45 5.93 -13.79
N TYR A 236 -6.96 4.72 -14.06
CA TYR A 236 -7.33 3.91 -15.24
C TYR A 236 -8.49 2.94 -15.00
N SER A 237 -8.89 2.75 -13.75
CA SER A 237 -9.85 1.73 -13.37
C SER A 237 -11.26 2.05 -13.84
N PHE A 238 -12.01 0.99 -14.17
CA PHE A 238 -13.46 1.07 -14.28
C PHE A 238 -14.09 1.08 -12.88
N LEU A 239 -15.36 1.49 -12.81
CA LEU A 239 -16.09 1.64 -11.56
C LEU A 239 -16.04 0.37 -10.72
N GLU A 240 -16.18 -0.82 -11.31
CA GLU A 240 -16.31 -2.10 -10.60
C GLU A 240 -15.09 -2.43 -9.72
N VAL A 241 -13.91 -1.96 -10.11
CA VAL A 241 -12.66 -2.28 -9.39
C VAL A 241 -12.29 -1.26 -8.32
N LEU A 242 -13.09 -0.18 -8.18
CA LEU A 242 -12.91 0.79 -7.12
C LEU A 242 -13.52 0.31 -5.79
N SER A 243 -14.29 -0.79 -5.79
CA SER A 243 -14.97 -1.28 -4.59
C SER A 243 -13.96 -1.47 -3.44
N PRO A 244 -14.30 -1.05 -2.20
CA PRO A 244 -13.48 -1.34 -1.02
C PRO A 244 -13.17 -2.82 -0.83
N THR A 245 -13.95 -3.72 -1.42
CA THR A 245 -13.78 -5.19 -1.34
C THR A 245 -12.99 -5.78 -2.50
N TYR A 246 -12.66 -4.98 -3.52
CA TYR A 246 -11.93 -5.47 -4.68
C TYR A 246 -10.46 -5.68 -4.33
N ARG A 247 -9.99 -6.93 -4.46
CA ARG A 247 -8.60 -7.33 -4.28
C ARG A 247 -7.94 -7.52 -5.64
N TYR A 248 -6.83 -6.83 -5.87
CA TYR A 248 -5.93 -7.11 -6.97
C TYR A 248 -4.60 -7.67 -6.46
N GLY A 249 -3.89 -8.37 -7.32
CA GLY A 249 -2.65 -9.06 -6.98
C GLY A 249 -1.59 -8.82 -8.01
N GLU A 250 -0.45 -8.28 -7.59
CA GLU A 250 0.69 -8.07 -8.48
C GLU A 250 1.98 -8.65 -7.93
N LYS A 251 2.91 -8.96 -8.82
CA LYS A 251 4.23 -9.44 -8.40
C LYS A 251 4.94 -8.36 -7.62
N GLU A 252 5.68 -8.74 -6.60
CA GLU A 252 6.44 -7.86 -5.73
C GLU A 252 7.47 -6.97 -6.46
N VAL A 253 7.91 -7.38 -7.65
CA VAL A 253 8.82 -6.63 -8.53
C VAL A 253 8.11 -5.79 -9.59
N TYR A 254 6.78 -5.90 -9.70
CA TYR A 254 5.99 -5.13 -10.63
C TYR A 254 5.92 -3.67 -10.19
N SER A 255 5.86 -2.76 -11.16
CA SER A 255 5.68 -1.33 -10.93
C SER A 255 4.90 -0.76 -12.11
N SER A 256 3.99 0.17 -11.86
CA SER A 256 3.16 0.80 -12.88
C SER A 256 2.92 2.28 -12.57
N ARG A 257 2.54 3.05 -13.59
CA ARG A 257 2.28 4.50 -13.52
C ARG A 257 1.02 4.85 -12.72
N ASP A 258 0.28 3.85 -12.30
CA ASP A 258 -0.98 3.93 -11.57
C ASP A 258 -0.98 3.07 -10.29
N LEU A 259 0.22 2.64 -9.85
CA LEU A 259 0.43 1.82 -8.65
C LEU A 259 1.41 2.53 -7.72
N GLY A 260 0.89 2.92 -6.55
CA GLY A 260 1.60 3.57 -5.46
C GLY A 260 1.34 2.85 -4.14
N PHE A 261 1.32 3.61 -3.05
CA PHE A 261 1.05 3.08 -1.72
C PHE A 261 0.74 4.19 -0.71
N ARG A 262 0.17 3.78 0.42
CA ARG A 262 0.06 4.59 1.64
C ARG A 262 0.70 3.86 2.81
N VAL A 263 0.79 4.53 3.96
CA VAL A 263 1.47 3.97 5.13
C VAL A 263 0.60 4.03 6.38
N VAL A 264 0.91 3.13 7.30
CA VAL A 264 0.32 3.10 8.64
C VAL A 264 1.40 3.05 9.71
N LYS A 265 1.04 3.50 10.91
CA LYS A 265 1.86 3.41 12.11
C LYS A 265 1.05 2.78 13.22
N SER A 266 1.56 1.74 13.86
CA SER A 266 0.94 1.14 15.04
C SER A 266 2.00 0.92 16.12
N ASP A 267 1.60 1.01 17.39
CA ASP A 267 2.48 0.75 18.55
C ASP A 267 2.72 -0.76 18.75
N VAL A 268 1.84 -1.57 18.17
CA VAL A 268 1.89 -3.04 18.16
C VAL A 268 1.81 -3.48 16.71
N VAL A 269 2.74 -4.33 16.29
CA VAL A 269 2.61 -5.09 15.05
C VAL A 269 2.44 -6.54 15.46
N ILE A 270 1.32 -7.13 15.05
CA ILE A 270 0.91 -8.50 15.37
C ILE A 270 1.84 -9.50 14.66
#